data_AF-M1PJ92-F1
#
_entry.id   AF-M1PJ92-F1
#
_cell.length_a   1.000
_cell.length_b   1.000
_cell.length_c   1.000
_cell.angle_alpha   90.00
_cell.angle_beta   90.00
_cell.angle_gamma   90.00
#
_symmetry.space_group_name_H-M   'P 1'
#
loop_
_entity.id
_entity.type
_entity.pdbx_description
1 polymer ?
#
loop_
_entity_poly.entity_id
_entity_poly.type
_entity_poly.pdbx_seq_one_letter_code
_entity_poly.pdbx_strand_id
1 'polypeptide(L)'
;MIPQNTVVEQSLDEYSRMLRMLKSLQRDIDNNSSQGCVEEFNREFCALQQQSQKTDAILYKQLADKEITGNISTQLEEIRSLQQDILDLLKKTVLRANNVKTLMASEIRAVKKGRKALSGYKTRVHHQGKIVNKSS
;
A
#
# COMPACT_ATOMS: atom_id res chain seq x y z
N MET A 1 6.47 20.87 -31.86
CA MET A 1 5.30 20.78 -30.96
C MET A 1 4.84 19.33 -30.93
N ILE A 2 4.65 18.73 -29.75
CA ILE A 2 4.09 17.37 -29.63
C ILE A 2 2.57 17.46 -29.90
N PRO A 3 1.96 16.57 -30.70
CA PRO A 3 0.52 16.55 -30.93
C PRO A 3 -0.25 16.29 -29.64
N GLN A 4 -1.40 16.94 -29.46
CA GLN A 4 -2.28 16.72 -28.31
C GLN A 4 -2.69 15.25 -28.14
N ASN A 5 -3.05 14.59 -29.23
CA ASN A 5 -3.46 13.19 -29.22
C ASN A 5 -2.37 12.29 -28.62
N THR A 6 -1.10 12.59 -28.89
CA THR A 6 0.04 11.82 -28.38
C THR A 6 0.20 11.96 -26.86
N VAL A 7 -0.09 13.13 -26.29
CA VAL A 7 0.03 13.34 -24.82
C VAL A 7 -1.12 12.67 -24.08
N VAL A 8 -2.33 12.68 -24.65
CA VAL A 8 -3.50 11.97 -24.10
C VAL A 8 -3.25 10.45 -24.10
N GLU A 9 -2.76 9.91 -25.21
CA GLU A 9 -2.41 8.49 -25.33
C GLU A 9 -1.32 8.07 -24.32
N GLN A 10 -0.33 8.95 -24.09
CA GLN A 10 0.70 8.73 -23.07
C GLN A 10 0.11 8.67 -21.65
N SER A 11 -0.74 9.64 -21.30
CA SER A 11 -1.42 9.65 -19.99
C SER A 11 -2.26 8.37 -19.80
N LEU A 12 -2.96 7.93 -20.84
CA LEU A 12 -3.78 6.72 -20.82
C LEU A 12 -2.94 5.44 -20.61
N ASP A 13 -1.78 5.30 -21.26
CA ASP A 13 -0.86 4.17 -21.01
C ASP A 13 -0.29 4.22 -19.58
N GLU A 14 0.09 5.40 -19.09
CA GLU A 14 0.64 5.58 -17.74
C GLU A 14 -0.38 5.17 -16.66
N TYR A 15 -1.63 5.64 -16.76
CA TYR A 15 -2.70 5.24 -15.84
C TYR A 15 -3.05 3.75 -15.97
N SER A 16 -3.08 3.20 -17.19
CA SER A 16 -3.31 1.77 -17.42
C SER A 16 -2.21 0.89 -16.81
N ARG A 17 -0.94 1.32 -16.88
CA ARG A 17 0.19 0.65 -16.22
C ARG A 17 0.08 0.71 -14.71
N MET A 18 -0.20 1.88 -14.13
CA MET A 18 -0.40 2.02 -12.68
C MET A 18 -1.51 1.09 -12.19
N LEU A 19 -2.63 1.02 -12.91
CA LEU A 19 -3.73 0.12 -12.57
C LEU A 19 -3.32 -1.36 -12.62
N ARG A 20 -2.59 -1.78 -13.65
CA ARG A 20 -2.07 -3.16 -13.77
C ARG A 20 -1.11 -3.51 -12.64
N MET A 21 -0.20 -2.59 -12.30
CA MET A 21 0.73 -2.76 -11.18
C MET A 21 -0.05 -2.97 -9.86
N LEU A 22 -1.03 -2.12 -9.55
CA LEU A 22 -1.84 -2.25 -8.34
C LEU A 22 -2.65 -3.55 -8.30
N LYS A 23 -3.23 -3.98 -9.42
CA LYS A 23 -3.94 -5.27 -9.51
C LYS A 23 -2.98 -6.45 -9.33
N SER A 24 -1.74 -6.35 -9.79
CA SER A 24 -0.72 -7.37 -9.53
C SER A 24 -0.38 -7.46 -8.06
N LEU A 25 -0.08 -6.32 -7.42
CA LEU A 25 0.20 -6.26 -5.99
C LEU A 25 -0.97 -6.81 -5.17
N GLN A 26 -2.21 -6.49 -5.54
CA GLN A 26 -3.39 -7.02 -4.87
C GLN A 26 -3.46 -8.55 -4.97
N ARG A 27 -3.21 -9.13 -6.15
CA ARG A 27 -3.16 -10.59 -6.33
C ARG A 27 -2.05 -11.23 -5.51
N ASP A 28 -0.88 -10.60 -5.43
CA ASP A 28 0.24 -11.12 -4.65
C ASP A 28 -0.07 -11.13 -3.14
N ILE A 29 -0.77 -10.08 -2.67
CA ILE A 29 -1.28 -10.01 -1.30
C ILE A 29 -2.35 -11.09 -1.06
N ASP A 30 -3.31 -11.24 -1.98
CA ASP A 30 -4.42 -12.21 -1.84
C ASP A 30 -3.93 -13.67 -1.89
N ASN A 31 -2.87 -13.96 -2.66
CA ASN A 31 -2.30 -15.30 -2.80
C ASN A 31 -1.25 -15.65 -1.73
N ASN A 32 -0.99 -14.77 -0.76
CA ASN A 32 0.09 -14.91 0.23
C ASN A 32 1.47 -15.22 -0.41
N SER A 33 1.68 -14.80 -1.66
CA SER A 33 2.93 -15.01 -2.39
C SER A 33 3.89 -13.87 -2.09
N SER A 34 4.35 -13.80 -0.84
CA SER A 34 5.35 -12.82 -0.40
C SER A 34 6.76 -13.24 -0.86
N GLN A 35 7.05 -13.08 -2.15
CA GLN A 35 8.42 -13.16 -2.68
C GLN A 35 8.83 -11.95 -3.53
N GLY A 36 7.91 -11.04 -3.85
CA GLY A 36 8.22 -9.81 -4.59
C GLY A 36 8.65 -8.68 -3.65
N CYS A 37 9.76 -8.02 -3.99
CA CYS A 37 10.29 -6.88 -3.25
C CYS A 37 9.30 -5.70 -3.29
N VAL A 38 8.48 -5.55 -2.24
CA VAL A 38 7.52 -4.44 -2.10
C VAL A 38 8.18 -3.08 -2.29
N GLU A 39 9.46 -2.96 -1.95
CA GLU A 39 10.27 -1.76 -2.16
C GLU A 39 10.49 -1.46 -3.64
N GLU A 40 10.76 -2.47 -4.47
CA GLU A 40 10.93 -2.32 -5.91
C GLU A 40 9.62 -1.91 -6.58
N PHE A 41 8.52 -2.59 -6.21
CA PHE A 41 7.17 -2.17 -6.62
C PHE A 41 6.92 -0.70 -6.29
N ASN A 42 7.20 -0.30 -5.04
CA ASN A 42 6.94 1.06 -4.59
C ASN A 42 7.80 2.08 -5.33
N ARG A 43 9.06 1.77 -5.61
CA ARG A 43 9.98 2.62 -6.38
C ARG A 43 9.45 2.84 -7.80
N GLU A 44 9.09 1.77 -8.50
CA GLU A 44 8.56 1.85 -9.87
C GLU A 44 7.23 2.58 -9.92
N PHE A 45 6.33 2.30 -8.97
CA PHE A 45 5.04 2.96 -8.89
C PHE A 45 5.19 4.47 -8.63
N CYS A 46 6.06 4.87 -7.70
CA CYS A 46 6.36 6.28 -7.44
C CYS A 46 6.93 6.99 -8.67
N ALA A 47 7.84 6.32 -9.41
CA ALA A 47 8.42 6.89 -10.62
C ALA A 47 7.36 7.12 -11.70
N LEU A 48 6.46 6.15 -11.90
CA LEU A 48 5.36 6.24 -12.85
C LEU A 48 4.33 7.31 -12.45
N GLN A 49 4.07 7.46 -11.14
CA GLN A 49 3.22 8.54 -10.62
C GLN A 49 3.84 9.92 -10.88
N GLN A 50 5.14 10.09 -10.66
CA GLN A 50 5.81 11.36 -10.95
C GLN A 50 5.81 11.68 -12.44
N GLN A 51 5.94 10.66 -13.28
CA GLN A 51 5.89 10.81 -14.73
C GLN A 51 4.48 11.24 -15.18
N SER A 52 3.43 10.57 -14.71
CA SER A 52 2.03 10.95 -15.02
C SER A 52 1.66 12.35 -14.56
N GLN A 53 2.15 12.80 -13.40
CA GLN A 53 1.96 14.19 -12.97
C GLN A 53 2.56 15.20 -13.95
N LYS A 54 3.72 14.90 -14.54
CA LYS A 54 4.34 15.75 -15.57
C LYS A 54 3.54 15.71 -16.87
N THR A 55 3.13 14.52 -17.31
CA THR A 55 2.30 14.33 -18.50
C THR A 55 0.97 15.08 -18.37
N ASP A 56 0.30 14.97 -17.23
CA ASP A 56 -0.95 15.67 -16.94
C ASP A 56 -0.75 17.20 -16.94
N ALA A 57 0.34 17.71 -16.36
CA ALA A 57 0.63 19.15 -16.41
C ALA A 57 0.83 19.66 -17.85
N ILE A 58 1.43 18.85 -18.73
CA ILE A 58 1.55 19.17 -20.16
C ILE A 58 0.18 19.11 -20.82
N LEU A 59 -0.61 18.07 -20.52
CA LEU A 59 -1.96 17.88 -21.06
C LEU A 59 -2.88 19.05 -20.70
N TYR A 60 -2.90 19.47 -19.43
CA TYR A 60 -3.67 20.63 -18.96
C TYR A 60 -3.32 21.91 -19.74
N LYS A 61 -2.02 22.17 -19.96
CA LYS A 61 -1.59 23.33 -20.76
C LYS A 61 -2.05 23.22 -22.20
N GLN A 62 -1.99 22.03 -22.80
CA GLN A 62 -2.42 21.84 -24.17
C GLN A 62 -3.94 21.95 -24.35
N LEU A 63 -4.74 21.53 -23.36
CA LEU A 63 -6.19 21.61 -23.39
C LEU A 63 -6.70 23.03 -23.14
N ALA A 64 -5.95 23.88 -22.44
CA ALA A 64 -6.34 25.26 -22.17
C ALA A 64 -6.45 26.11 -23.46
N ASP A 65 -5.64 25.80 -24.48
CA ASP A 65 -5.49 26.64 -25.68
C ASP A 65 -6.20 26.08 -26.93
N LYS A 66 -6.93 24.96 -26.83
CA LYS A 66 -7.43 24.23 -28.01
C LYS A 66 -8.80 23.62 -27.80
N GLU A 67 -9.59 23.56 -28.88
CA GLU A 67 -10.86 22.84 -28.90
C GLU A 67 -10.67 21.34 -28.68
N ILE A 68 -11.51 20.79 -27.80
CA ILE A 68 -11.54 19.35 -27.51
C ILE A 68 -12.35 18.67 -28.60
N THR A 69 -11.69 17.77 -29.33
CA THR A 69 -12.38 16.92 -30.31
C THR A 69 -13.08 15.75 -29.64
N GLY A 70 -14.08 15.16 -30.30
CA GLY A 70 -14.83 14.03 -29.73
C GLY A 70 -13.96 12.83 -29.33
N ASN A 71 -12.88 12.54 -30.07
CA ASN A 71 -11.95 11.46 -29.72
C ASN A 71 -11.18 11.76 -28.42
N ILE A 72 -10.66 12.99 -28.30
CA ILE A 72 -9.94 13.43 -27.09
C ILE A 72 -10.88 13.39 -25.87
N SER A 73 -12.14 13.80 -26.04
CA SER A 73 -13.13 13.74 -24.95
C SER A 73 -13.34 12.30 -24.44
N THR A 74 -13.46 11.32 -25.33
CA THR A 74 -13.62 9.91 -24.94
C THR A 74 -12.40 9.40 -24.18
N GLN A 75 -11.19 9.72 -24.64
CA GLN A 75 -9.95 9.32 -23.98
C GLN A 75 -9.78 9.97 -22.60
N LEU A 76 -10.22 11.22 -22.42
CA LEU A 76 -10.21 11.90 -21.12
C LEU A 76 -11.17 11.24 -20.11
N GLU A 77 -12.35 10.81 -20.56
CA GLU A 77 -13.26 10.03 -19.70
C GLU A 77 -12.68 8.65 -19.35
N GLU A 78 -11.95 8.01 -20.28
CA GLU A 78 -11.25 6.76 -19.98
C GLU A 78 -10.14 6.97 -18.93
N ILE A 79 -9.32 8.02 -19.09
CA ILE A 79 -8.31 8.42 -18.10
C ILE A 79 -8.96 8.64 -16.72
N ARG A 80 -10.09 9.37 -16.68
CA ARG A 80 -10.84 9.60 -15.44
C ARG A 80 -11.33 8.29 -14.82
N SER A 81 -11.84 7.36 -15.63
CA SER A 81 -12.25 6.03 -15.15
C SER A 81 -11.07 5.26 -14.55
N LEU A 82 -9.91 5.28 -15.20
CA LEU A 82 -8.69 4.62 -14.70
C LEU A 82 -8.21 5.25 -13.38
N GLN A 83 -8.23 6.57 -13.26
CA GLN A 83 -7.91 7.29 -12.03
C GLN A 83 -8.83 6.87 -10.88
N GLN A 84 -10.13 6.74 -11.15
CA GLN A 84 -11.11 6.32 -10.15
C GLN A 84 -10.84 4.88 -9.68
N ASP A 85 -10.58 3.96 -10.61
CA ASP A 85 -10.24 2.57 -10.31
C ASP A 85 -8.97 2.48 -9.44
N ILE A 86 -7.94 3.27 -9.77
CA ILE A 86 -6.70 3.36 -8.99
C ILE A 86 -6.99 3.85 -7.56
N LEU A 87 -7.78 4.92 -7.40
CA LEU A 87 -8.13 5.46 -6.10
C LEU A 87 -8.88 4.43 -5.24
N ASP A 88 -9.81 3.69 -5.84
CA ASP A 88 -10.61 2.71 -5.11
C ASP A 88 -9.79 1.47 -4.73
N LEU A 89 -8.83 1.05 -5.57
CA LEU A 89 -7.85 0.03 -5.22
C LEU A 89 -6.95 0.50 -4.06
N LEU A 90 -6.41 1.72 -4.13
CA LEU A 90 -5.57 2.27 -3.07
C LEU A 90 -6.31 2.34 -1.73
N LYS A 91 -7.57 2.81 -1.71
CA LYS A 91 -8.41 2.82 -0.51
C LYS A 91 -8.55 1.43 0.11
N LYS A 92 -8.85 0.41 -0.71
CA LYS A 92 -8.98 -0.98 -0.25
C LYS A 92 -7.67 -1.51 0.33
N THR A 93 -6.55 -1.24 -0.34
CA THR A 93 -5.21 -1.68 0.11
C THR A 93 -4.78 -0.99 1.41
N VAL A 94 -5.01 0.31 1.56
CA VAL A 94 -4.69 1.07 2.78
C VAL A 94 -5.50 0.56 3.98
N LEU A 95 -6.80 0.32 3.80
CA LEU A 95 -7.66 -0.25 4.84
C LEU A 95 -7.13 -1.62 5.30
N ARG A 96 -6.74 -2.50 4.36
CA ARG A 96 -6.15 -3.80 4.68
C ARG A 96 -4.82 -3.67 5.43
N ALA A 97 -3.92 -2.78 4.99
CA ALA A 97 -2.65 -2.54 5.65
C ALA A 97 -2.82 -2.05 7.11
N ASN A 98 -3.79 -1.17 7.37
CA ASN A 98 -4.12 -0.71 8.71
C ASN A 98 -4.65 -1.82 9.62
N ASN A 99 -5.46 -2.73 9.08
CA ASN A 99 -5.95 -3.90 9.81
C ASN A 99 -4.79 -4.84 10.19
N VAL A 100 -3.90 -5.16 9.24
CA VAL A 100 -2.71 -5.99 9.49
C VAL A 100 -1.81 -5.35 10.56
N LYS A 101 -1.54 -4.04 10.47
CA LYS A 101 -0.76 -3.31 11.49
C LYS A 101 -1.39 -3.42 12.88
N THR A 102 -2.71 -3.30 12.97
CA THR A 102 -3.45 -3.40 14.24
C THR A 102 -3.33 -4.80 14.84
N LEU A 103 -3.48 -5.85 14.00
CA LEU A 103 -3.32 -7.24 14.40
C LEU A 103 -1.87 -7.53 14.86
N MET A 104 -0.87 -7.08 14.11
CA MET A 104 0.54 -7.20 14.53
C MET A 104 0.80 -6.49 15.87
N ALA A 105 0.23 -5.31 16.08
CA ALA A 105 0.36 -4.58 17.34
C ALA A 105 -0.32 -5.30 18.52
N SER A 106 -1.43 -6.03 18.30
CA SER A 106 -2.02 -6.89 19.34
C SER A 106 -1.15 -8.11 19.62
N GLU A 107 -0.63 -8.77 18.58
CA GLU A 107 0.24 -9.94 18.72
C GLU A 107 1.53 -9.60 19.48
N ILE A 108 2.21 -8.49 19.13
CA ILE A 108 3.40 -8.02 19.85
C ILE A 108 3.07 -7.76 21.32
N ARG A 109 1.90 -7.18 21.62
CA ARG A 109 1.47 -6.95 23.01
C ARG A 109 1.19 -8.26 23.75
N ALA A 110 0.55 -9.24 23.09
CA ALA A 110 0.30 -10.56 23.65
C ALA A 110 1.62 -11.29 23.96
N VAL A 111 2.56 -11.30 23.02
CA VAL A 111 3.91 -11.86 23.21
C VAL A 111 4.65 -11.19 24.36
N LYS A 112 4.61 -9.84 24.45
CA LYS A 112 5.23 -9.11 25.57
C LYS A 112 4.60 -9.47 26.91
N LYS A 113 3.27 -9.62 26.99
CA LYS A 113 2.57 -10.06 28.21
C LYS A 113 2.94 -11.49 28.58
N GLY A 114 2.94 -12.42 27.62
CA GLY A 114 3.37 -13.81 27.83
C GLY A 114 4.81 -13.90 28.33
N ARG A 115 5.73 -13.12 27.73
CA ARG A 115 7.13 -13.03 28.19
C ARG A 115 7.24 -12.49 29.61
N LYS A 116 6.45 -11.49 29.99
CA LYS A 116 6.40 -10.98 31.37
C LYS A 116 5.85 -12.02 32.35
N ALA A 117 4.80 -12.75 31.99
CA ALA A 117 4.24 -13.82 32.80
C ALA A 117 5.30 -14.92 33.04
N LEU A 118 5.94 -15.42 31.99
CA LEU A 118 7.02 -16.41 32.08
C LEU A 118 8.22 -15.91 32.89
N SER A 119 8.60 -14.64 32.75
CA SER A 119 9.66 -14.03 33.57
C SER A 119 9.30 -14.01 35.05
N GLY A 120 8.06 -13.65 35.40
CA GLY A 120 7.58 -13.62 36.79
C GLY A 120 7.52 -15.01 37.44
N TYR A 121 7.23 -16.06 36.65
CA TYR A 121 7.35 -17.44 37.11
C TYR A 121 8.81 -17.82 37.41
N LYS A 122 9.77 -17.38 36.58
CA LYS A 122 11.19 -17.71 36.75
C LYS A 122 11.85 -17.01 37.95
N THR A 123 11.30 -15.88 38.41
CA THR A 123 11.85 -15.11 39.56
C THR A 123 11.29 -15.53 40.93
N ARG A 124 10.23 -16.34 40.97
CA ARG A 124 9.59 -16.82 42.22
C ARG A 124 10.17 -18.14 42.77
N VAL A 125 11.40 -18.48 42.40
CA VAL A 125 12.18 -19.54 43.08
C VAL A 125 13.24 -18.88 43.95
N HIS A 126 12.81 -18.02 44.89
CA HIS A 126 13.68 -17.51 45.96
C HIS A 126 13.43 -18.32 47.23
N HIS A 127 14.52 -18.77 47.83
CA HIS A 127 14.63 -19.69 48.96
C HIS A 127 13.72 -19.37 50.16
N GLN A 128 12.61 -20.09 50.31
CA GLN A 128 12.00 -20.33 51.62
C GLN A 128 12.02 -21.82 51.97
N GLY A 129 13.25 -22.35 52.04
CA GLY A 129 13.54 -23.56 52.79
C GLY A 129 13.98 -23.20 54.20
N LYS A 130 13.03 -23.01 55.12
CA LYS A 130 13.27 -23.17 56.56
C LYS A 130 12.01 -23.76 57.19
N ILE A 131 11.91 -25.08 57.14
CA ILE A 131 10.99 -25.82 58.01
C ILE A 131 11.58 -25.72 59.42
N VAL A 132 10.97 -24.89 60.27
CA VAL A 132 11.26 -24.89 61.70
C VAL A 132 10.31 -25.87 62.35
N ASN A 133 10.78 -27.10 62.62
CA ASN A 133 10.08 -27.99 63.54
C ASN A 133 10.25 -27.40 64.95
N LYS A 134 9.17 -26.87 65.52
CA LYS A 134 9.06 -26.69 66.96
C LYS A 134 8.65 -28.03 67.55
N SER A 135 9.65 -28.78 68.02
CA SER A 135 9.44 -29.81 69.03
C SER A 135 9.53 -29.14 70.40
N SER A 136 8.58 -29.47 71.28
CA SER A 136 8.40 -29.00 72.65
C SER A 136 9.64 -28.98 73.52
#